data_AF-A0A8B0SXE7-F1
#
_entry.id   AF-A0A8B0SXE7-F1
#
_cell.length_a   1.000
_cell.length_b   1.000
_cell.length_c   1.000
_cell.angle_alpha   90.00
_cell.angle_beta   90.00
_cell.angle_gamma   90.00
#
_symmetry.space_group_name_H-M   'P 1'
#
loop_
_entity.id
_entity.type
_entity.pdbx_description
1 polymer ?
#
loop_
_entity_poly.entity_id
_entity_poly.type
_entity_poly.pdbx_seq_one_letter_code
_entity_poly.pdbx_strand_id
1 'polypeptide(L)' 'MHSYRLESFGSLQGLKLIEEQQPVPGRNQVLIKVRACSLNYRDLAILYGTGTLTP' A
#
# COMPACT_ATOMS: atom_id res chain seq x y z
N MET A 1 -3.79 10.64 8.57
CA MET A 1 -3.67 9.18 8.81
C MET A 1 -2.33 8.71 8.28
N HIS A 2 -1.73 7.65 8.84
CA HIS A 2 -0.43 7.15 8.40
C HIS A 2 -0.59 5.96 7.46
N SER A 3 0.13 5.95 6.33
CA SER A 3 0.23 4.81 5.40
C SER A 3 1.67 4.55 4.99
N TYR A 4 1.91 3.32 4.51
CA TYR A 4 3.12 3.02 3.77
C TYR A 4 2.85 3.16 2.27
N ARG A 5 3.62 4.04 1.61
CA ARG A 5 3.55 4.33 0.17
C ARG A 5 4.78 3.79 -0.53
N LEU A 6 4.60 3.15 -1.67
CA LEU A 6 5.69 2.84 -2.60
C LEU A 6 5.89 4.06 -3.51
N GLU A 7 7.00 4.77 -3.36
CA GLU A 7 7.41 5.89 -4.22
C GLU A 7 8.27 5.42 -5.41
N SER A 8 8.95 4.29 -5.25
CA SER A 8 9.71 3.63 -6.31
C SER A 8 9.64 2.11 -6.17
N PHE A 9 9.74 1.42 -7.30
CA PHE A 9 9.81 -0.04 -7.38
C PHE A 9 11.26 -0.53 -7.33
N GLY A 10 11.45 -1.82 -7.03
CA GLY A 10 12.72 -2.52 -7.11
C GLY A 10 13.54 -2.53 -5.81
N SER A 11 13.16 -1.79 -4.77
CA SER A 11 13.83 -1.88 -3.47
C SER A 11 13.00 -1.36 -2.30
N LEU A 12 13.28 -1.86 -1.09
CA LEU A 12 12.59 -1.43 0.13
C LEU A 12 12.81 0.06 0.47
N GLN A 13 13.85 0.71 -0.06
CA GLN A 13 14.11 2.13 0.19
C GLN A 13 13.00 3.04 -0.35
N GLY A 14 12.28 2.57 -1.38
CA GLY A 14 11.11 3.25 -1.95
C GLY A 14 9.85 3.16 -1.10
N LEU A 15 9.83 2.34 -0.03
CA LEU A 15 8.70 2.25 0.89
C LEU A 15 8.82 3.33 1.98
N LYS A 16 7.90 4.30 1.97
CA LYS A 16 7.90 5.43 2.91
C LYS A 16 6.64 5.43 3.77
N LEU A 17 6.82 5.73 5.05
CA LEU A 17 5.71 6.09 5.93
C LEU A 17 5.36 7.55 5.64
N ILE A 18 4.11 7.81 5.25
CA ILE A 18 3.62 9.16 4.97
C ILE A 18 2.41 9.47 5.85
N GLU A 19 2.19 10.75 6.09
CA GLU A 19 0.93 11.25 6.62
C GLU A 19 0.06 11.76 5.46
N GLU A 20 -1.19 11.33 5.40
CA GLU A 20 -2.14 11.73 4.36
C GLU A 20 -3.54 12.00 4.93
N GLN A 21 -4.37 12.68 4.16
CA GLN A 21 -5.74 12.96 4.55
C GLN A 21 -6.55 11.67 4.72
N GLN A 22 -7.51 11.69 5.64
CA GLN A 22 -8.41 10.55 5.82
C GLN A 22 -9.28 10.36 4.57
N PRO A 23 -9.35 9.14 4.00
CA PRO A 23 -10.17 8.90 2.82
C PRO A 23 -11.65 9.03 3.14
N VAL A 24 -12.41 9.57 2.20
CA VAL A 24 -13.88 9.67 2.26
C VAL A 24 -14.47 8.56 1.39
N PRO A 25 -15.29 7.64 1.93
CA PRO A 25 -15.86 6.56 1.15
C PRO A 25 -16.90 7.08 0.15
N GLY A 26 -16.89 6.52 -1.06
CA GLY A 26 -17.93 6.74 -2.07
C GLY A 26 -19.13 5.79 -1.92
N ARG A 27 -20.03 5.82 -2.92
CA ARG A 27 -21.16 4.87 -2.99
C ARG A 27 -20.63 3.43 -2.97
N ASN A 28 -21.25 2.58 -2.15
CA ASN A 28 -20.89 1.16 -1.95
C ASN A 28 -19.48 0.91 -1.37
N GLN A 29 -18.90 1.89 -0.70
CA GLN A 29 -17.63 1.74 0.02
C GLN A 29 -17.83 1.93 1.52
N VAL A 30 -16.91 1.41 2.33
CA VAL A 30 -16.88 1.60 3.78
C VAL A 30 -15.52 2.10 4.21
N LEU A 31 -15.49 2.96 5.22
CA LEU A 31 -14.25 3.40 5.85
C LEU A 31 -13.90 2.46 7.01
N ILE A 32 -12.68 1.92 7.00
CA ILE A 32 -12.20 0.97 8.01
C ILE A 32 -11.01 1.59 8.76
N LYS A 33 -11.05 1.54 10.09
CA LYS A 33 -9.89 1.87 10.93
C LYS A 33 -9.00 0.64 11.08
N VAL A 34 -7.95 0.56 10.28
CA VAL A 34 -6.98 -0.56 10.33
C VAL A 34 -6.30 -0.63 11.70
N ARG A 35 -6.30 -1.82 12.31
CA ARG A 35 -5.62 -2.09 13.59
C ARG A 35 -4.34 -2.91 13.43
N ALA A 36 -4.31 -3.78 12.43
CA ALA A 36 -3.17 -4.60 12.05
C ALA A 36 -3.29 -5.00 10.57
N CYS A 37 -2.16 -5.29 9.93
CA CYS A 37 -2.07 -5.90 8.61
C CYS A 37 -0.97 -6.96 8.62
N SER A 38 -1.13 -8.02 7.83
CA SER A 38 -0.11 -9.04 7.62
C SER A 38 0.74 -8.69 6.41
N LEU A 39 2.00 -9.13 6.40
CA LEU A 39 2.83 -9.14 5.20
C LEU A 39 2.65 -10.47 4.46
N ASN A 40 2.51 -10.38 3.15
CA ASN A 40 2.38 -11.50 2.23
C ASN A 40 3.55 -11.48 1.23
N TYR A 41 3.90 -12.64 0.67
CA TYR A 41 4.90 -12.71 -0.40
C TYR A 41 4.54 -11.82 -1.62
N ARG A 42 3.24 -11.66 -1.87
CA ARG A 42 2.73 -10.77 -2.93
C ARG A 42 3.19 -9.32 -2.76
N ASP A 43 3.38 -8.84 -1.52
CA ASP A 43 3.82 -7.47 -1.27
C ASP A 43 5.24 -7.26 -1.83
N LEU A 44 6.11 -8.28 -1.72
CA LEU A 44 7.43 -8.28 -2.36
C LEU A 44 7.32 -8.36 -3.89
N ALA A 45 6.43 -9.21 -4.41
CA ALA A 45 6.24 -9.33 -5.86
C ALA A 45 5.75 -8.02 -6.51
N ILE A 46 4.89 -7.26 -5.81
CA ILE A 46 4.47 -5.91 -6.22
C ILE A 46 5.66 -4.95 -6.15
N LEU A 47 6.41 -4.96 -5.04
CA LEU A 47 7.58 -4.10 -4.86
C LEU A 47 8.61 -4.27 -6.00
N TYR A 48 8.88 -5.51 -6.41
CA TYR A 48 9.85 -5.81 -7.46
C TYR A 48 9.25 -5.86 -8.87
N GLY A 49 7.94 -5.65 -9.04
CA GLY A 49 7.27 -5.68 -10.35
C GLY A 49 7.28 -7.07 -11.02
N THR A 50 7.41 -8.15 -10.25
CA THR A 50 7.50 -9.53 -10.76
C THR A 50 6.17 -10.28 -10.71
N GLY A 51 5.10 -9.63 -10.26
CA GLY A 51 3.74 -10.19 -10.23
C GLY A 51 3.05 -10.15 -11.60
N THR A 52 1.84 -10.71 -11.68
CA THR A 52 1.00 -10.70 -12.90
C THR A 52 0.45 -9.31 -13.26
N LEU A 53 0.69 -8.31 -12.42
CA LEU A 53 0.41 -6.92 -12.67
C LEU A 53 1.74 -6.24 -13.01
N THR A 54 2.13 -6.30 -14.28
CA THR A 54 3.17 -5.43 -14.82
C THR A 54 2.64 -3.98 -14.72
N PRO A 55 3.41 -3.02 -14.19
CA PRO A 55 3.01 -1.62 -14.22
C PRO A 55 2.85 -1.10 -15.66
#